data_AF-A0A8H6KYF0-F1
#
_entry.id   AF-A0A8H6KYF0-F1
#
_cell.length_a   1.000
_cell.length_b   1.000
_cell.length_c   1.000
_cell.angle_alpha   90.00
_cell.angle_beta   90.00
_cell.angle_gamma   90.00
#
_symmetry.space_group_name_H-M   'P 1'
#
loop_
_entity.id
_entity.type
_entity.pdbx_description
1 polymer ?
#
loop_
_entity_poly.entity_id
_entity_poly.type
_entity_poly.pdbx_seq_one_letter_code
_entity_poly.pdbx_strand_id
1 'polypeptide(L)'
;MPGHKCEGFLASSDKQHSYAVNIASRINDAREKSSNLFLRGASAVQRYLLIQSDLDNMSLDMPESVLSFGQGAGGFINEILGAEYRDNTQLLVDTLRRYISRPAAQDYTTKCAAEETHQCALPWTTKQDVELFEGVAEIVHKAMTRAFVGNDFQRSSDDLHQLTNAMSSEVRNPWAWLLPSRMHHPAIMGALRARDRVREIFAEKLGRRDAAAIAGGPLEVDLPDYTTYMLNEGFTASRMHLISSIYMALMLTTHGSAVASISWVIVCLLRHPDVLNAVRSNARSRSGNPVLLQACIRETMRYYANKKYLHLAMRRDRASGTDIAVQISLHFRQHAISSSQDADSWMPGRWINAENKLVDLNDERREGTECPSEKIRMIFITRVLETLLRSYDISWASPSQPQTVDFKALDFDKIGLPWLKVRKQPTTIRFELELTNAQGGLRVKISRRVWPELVGGC
;
A
#
# COMPACT_ATOMS: atom_id res chain seq x y z
N MET A 1 -5.61 -16.47 40.46
CA MET A 1 -5.01 -15.56 39.45
C MET A 1 -3.82 -14.86 40.08
N PRO A 2 -2.59 -14.98 39.53
CA PRO A 2 -1.43 -14.29 40.09
C PRO A 2 -1.47 -12.80 39.72
N GLY A 3 -1.22 -11.94 40.70
CA GLY A 3 -1.28 -10.48 40.54
C GLY A 3 -0.16 -9.93 39.67
N HIS A 4 -0.54 -9.28 38.56
CA HIS A 4 0.38 -8.47 37.77
C HIS A 4 0.59 -7.11 38.43
N LYS A 5 1.85 -6.79 38.78
CA LYS A 5 2.24 -5.44 39.20
C LYS A 5 2.16 -4.51 38.00
N CYS A 6 1.25 -3.55 38.07
CA CYS A 6 1.14 -2.45 37.12
C CYS A 6 2.08 -1.32 37.58
N GLU A 7 3.26 -1.21 36.99
CA GLU A 7 4.12 -0.05 37.22
C GLU A 7 3.63 1.12 36.36
N GLY A 8 2.87 2.03 36.98
CA GLY A 8 2.41 3.27 36.36
C GLY A 8 3.55 4.27 36.21
N PHE A 9 4.22 4.27 35.05
CA PHE A 9 5.14 5.35 34.67
C PHE A 9 4.41 6.40 33.83
N LEU A 10 4.25 7.62 34.37
CA LEU A 10 3.98 8.82 33.57
C LEU A 10 5.10 8.97 32.53
N ALA A 11 4.78 8.74 31.25
CA ALA A 11 5.76 8.85 30.17
C ALA A 11 5.84 10.30 29.66
N SER A 12 7.00 10.94 29.85
CA SER A 12 7.33 12.23 29.22
C SER A 12 7.27 12.17 27.69
N SER A 13 7.01 13.31 27.02
CA SER A 13 6.93 13.41 25.55
C SER A 13 8.18 12.89 24.83
N ASP A 14 9.35 12.98 25.47
CA ASP A 14 10.61 12.46 24.93
C ASP A 14 10.58 10.94 24.70
N LYS A 15 9.87 10.19 25.57
CA LYS A 15 9.72 8.74 25.41
C LYS A 15 8.69 8.36 24.33
N GLN A 16 7.79 9.27 23.95
CA GLN A 16 6.87 9.08 22.81
C GLN A 16 7.59 9.32 21.49
N HIS A 17 8.43 10.36 21.42
CA HIS A 17 9.27 10.65 20.25
C HIS A 17 10.27 9.52 20.00
N SER A 18 10.91 9.03 21.06
CA SER A 18 11.81 7.87 21.03
C SER A 18 11.14 6.57 20.52
N TYR A 19 9.83 6.39 20.74
CA TYR A 19 9.11 5.19 20.30
C TYR A 19 8.88 5.18 18.78
N ALA A 20 8.52 6.34 18.19
CA ALA A 20 8.29 6.48 16.75
C ALA A 20 9.56 6.30 15.90
N VAL A 21 10.74 6.51 16.51
CA VAL A 21 12.03 6.47 15.79
C VAL A 21 12.50 5.03 15.51
N ASN A 22 12.21 4.05 16.38
CA ASN A 22 12.68 2.67 16.19
C ASN A 22 11.74 1.61 16.80
N ILE A 23 10.54 1.49 16.24
CA ILE A 23 9.50 0.55 16.68
C ILE A 23 9.98 -0.91 16.59
N ALA A 24 10.66 -1.27 15.49
CA ALA A 24 11.10 -2.65 15.25
C ALA A 24 12.12 -3.16 16.28
N SER A 25 13.14 -2.36 16.62
CA SER A 25 14.11 -2.73 17.65
C SER A 25 13.45 -2.94 19.02
N ARG A 26 12.50 -2.07 19.38
CA ARG A 26 11.82 -2.17 20.68
C ARG A 26 10.84 -3.33 20.77
N ILE A 27 10.25 -3.75 19.65
CA ILE A 27 9.43 -4.96 19.60
C ILE A 27 10.31 -6.18 19.83
N ASN A 28 11.50 -6.24 19.22
CA ASN A 28 12.45 -7.33 19.47
C ASN A 28 12.94 -7.32 20.93
N ASP A 29 13.29 -6.15 21.47
CA ASP A 29 13.65 -6.02 22.89
C ASP A 29 12.51 -6.45 23.83
N ALA A 30 11.25 -6.18 23.47
CA ALA A 30 10.08 -6.59 24.24
C ALA A 30 9.80 -8.09 24.12
N ARG A 31 10.03 -8.70 22.95
CA ARG A 31 9.97 -10.16 22.75
C ARG A 31 10.98 -10.89 23.62
N GLU A 32 12.20 -10.36 23.73
CA GLU A 32 13.23 -10.94 24.58
C GLU A 32 12.92 -10.81 26.08
N LYS A 33 12.16 -9.78 26.48
CA LYS A 33 11.95 -9.42 27.89
C LYS A 33 10.60 -9.81 28.49
N SER A 34 9.56 -10.05 27.67
CA SER A 34 8.20 -10.29 28.16
C SER A 34 7.53 -11.42 27.41
N SER A 35 6.93 -12.37 28.15
CA SER A 35 6.51 -13.63 27.57
C SER A 35 5.31 -13.54 26.63
N ASN A 36 4.30 -12.65 26.82
CA ASN A 36 3.14 -12.59 25.90
C ASN A 36 2.31 -11.28 25.88
N LEU A 37 2.52 -10.32 26.81
CA LEU A 37 1.67 -9.11 26.91
C LEU A 37 2.50 -7.90 27.36
N PHE A 38 2.43 -6.78 26.62
CA PHE A 38 3.05 -5.52 27.02
C PHE A 38 2.00 -4.41 27.09
N LEU A 39 1.89 -3.77 28.26
CA LEU A 39 0.95 -2.68 28.53
C LEU A 39 1.72 -1.36 28.62
N ARG A 40 1.28 -0.32 27.91
CA ARG A 40 1.78 1.04 28.16
C ARG A 40 0.68 2.07 28.09
N GLY A 41 0.39 2.73 29.21
CA GLY A 41 -0.57 3.82 29.29
C GLY A 41 0.02 5.16 28.85
N ALA A 42 -0.69 5.87 27.97
CA ALA A 42 -0.68 7.33 27.92
C ALA A 42 -2.05 7.79 28.46
N SER A 43 -2.13 8.95 29.12
CA SER A 43 -3.21 9.34 30.05
C SER A 43 -4.64 9.47 29.49
N ALA A 44 -4.89 9.14 28.22
CA ALA A 44 -6.25 8.97 27.66
C ALA A 44 -6.39 7.78 26.69
N VAL A 45 -5.31 7.02 26.48
CA VAL A 45 -5.21 5.97 25.46
C VAL A 45 -4.35 4.83 26.02
N GLN A 46 -4.99 3.70 26.33
CA GLN A 46 -4.28 2.47 26.69
C GLN A 46 -3.88 1.73 25.43
N ARG A 47 -2.56 1.56 25.22
CA ARG A 47 -2.01 0.75 24.14
C ARG A 47 -1.71 -0.65 24.67
N TYR A 48 -2.33 -1.64 24.05
CA TYR A 48 -2.08 -3.06 24.34
C TYR A 48 -1.24 -3.65 23.22
N LEU A 49 -0.16 -4.35 23.58
CA LEU A 49 0.63 -5.19 22.69
C LEU A 49 0.24 -6.66 22.95
N LEU A 50 -0.37 -7.32 21.97
CA LEU A 50 -0.77 -8.72 22.06
C LEU A 50 0.12 -9.56 21.15
N ILE A 51 0.91 -10.47 21.71
CA ILE A 51 1.86 -11.32 20.97
C ILE A 51 1.40 -12.78 21.14
N GLN A 52 0.43 -13.27 20.37
CA GLN A 52 0.05 -14.71 20.39
C GLN A 52 -0.76 -15.15 19.16
N SER A 53 -0.49 -16.37 18.67
CA SER A 53 -1.11 -17.02 17.49
C SER A 53 -2.57 -17.42 17.67
N ASP A 54 -3.01 -17.74 18.90
CA ASP A 54 -4.40 -18.18 19.15
C ASP A 54 -5.43 -17.05 18.98
N LEU A 55 -4.96 -15.79 19.02
CA LEU A 55 -5.78 -14.60 18.78
C LEU A 55 -5.89 -14.25 17.29
N ASP A 56 -5.05 -14.82 16.42
CA ASP A 56 -5.20 -14.66 14.96
C ASP A 56 -6.54 -15.27 14.50
N ASN A 57 -6.93 -16.40 15.08
CA ASN A 57 -8.24 -17.03 14.83
C ASN A 57 -9.41 -16.19 15.36
N MET A 58 -9.29 -15.61 16.57
CA MET A 58 -10.30 -14.66 17.07
C MET A 58 -10.43 -13.40 16.19
N SER A 59 -9.32 -12.92 15.62
CA SER A 59 -9.32 -11.78 14.69
C SER A 59 -9.88 -12.14 13.31
N LEU A 60 -9.85 -13.41 12.91
CA LEU A 60 -10.43 -13.91 11.67
C LEU A 60 -11.94 -14.18 11.82
N ASP A 61 -12.37 -14.58 13.00
CA ASP A 61 -13.78 -14.85 13.33
C ASP A 61 -14.54 -13.60 13.82
N MET A 62 -13.88 -12.45 13.94
CA MET A 62 -14.54 -11.18 14.22
C MET A 62 -15.36 -10.74 12.99
N PRO A 63 -16.66 -10.43 13.13
CA PRO A 63 -17.47 -10.03 12.00
C PRO A 63 -16.90 -8.80 11.31
N GLU A 64 -17.08 -8.70 9.98
CA GLU A 64 -16.52 -7.62 9.15
C GLU A 64 -16.96 -6.23 9.67
N SER A 65 -18.10 -6.12 10.36
CA SER A 65 -18.53 -4.91 11.06
C SER A 65 -17.59 -4.43 12.18
N VAL A 66 -16.79 -5.33 12.77
CA VAL A 66 -15.83 -5.06 13.86
C VAL A 66 -14.39 -4.90 13.33
N LEU A 67 -14.04 -5.62 12.26
CA LEU A 67 -12.75 -5.49 11.56
C LEU A 67 -12.76 -4.45 10.43
N SER A 68 -13.94 -3.87 10.15
CA SER A 68 -14.14 -3.03 8.98
C SER A 68 -13.08 -1.94 8.91
N PHE A 69 -12.86 -1.51 7.69
CA PHE A 69 -12.35 -0.19 7.31
C PHE A 69 -12.91 0.98 8.14
N GLY A 70 -13.82 0.79 9.10
CA GLY A 70 -14.33 1.79 10.04
C GLY A 70 -13.70 1.82 11.43
N GLN A 71 -12.82 0.89 11.83
CA GLN A 71 -12.11 0.99 13.13
C GLN A 71 -10.59 1.02 12.96
N GLY A 72 -9.99 2.13 13.38
CA GLY A 72 -8.59 2.48 13.11
C GLY A 72 -8.46 3.64 12.16
N ALA A 73 -7.65 3.48 11.09
CA ALA A 73 -7.54 4.46 10.00
C ALA A 73 -8.90 4.77 9.40
N GLY A 74 -9.85 3.88 9.62
CA GLY A 74 -11.24 4.03 9.30
C GLY A 74 -11.96 5.24 9.84
N GLY A 75 -11.60 5.79 11.00
CA GLY A 75 -12.22 7.04 11.46
C GLY A 75 -11.97 8.18 10.48
N PHE A 76 -10.69 8.41 10.17
CA PHE A 76 -10.20 9.43 9.25
C PHE A 76 -10.57 9.11 7.79
N ILE A 77 -10.35 7.88 7.35
CA ILE A 77 -10.70 7.44 6.00
C ILE A 77 -12.21 7.58 5.77
N ASN A 78 -13.06 7.19 6.72
CA ASN A 78 -14.50 7.37 6.57
C ASN A 78 -14.92 8.84 6.48
N GLU A 79 -14.19 9.73 7.15
CA GLU A 79 -14.44 11.17 7.07
C GLU A 79 -14.06 11.73 5.69
N ILE A 80 -12.91 11.30 5.16
CA ILE A 80 -12.50 11.62 3.78
C ILE A 80 -13.48 11.02 2.78
N LEU A 81 -13.91 9.77 2.94
CA LEU A 81 -14.77 9.12 1.94
C LEU A 81 -16.22 9.62 2.02
N GLY A 82 -16.65 10.11 3.17
CA GLY A 82 -17.99 10.66 3.40
C GLY A 82 -19.03 9.61 3.81
N ALA A 83 -20.17 10.08 4.32
CA ALA A 83 -21.24 9.22 4.83
C ALA A 83 -21.86 8.32 3.75
N GLU A 84 -22.12 8.88 2.57
CA GLU A 84 -22.74 8.14 1.45
C GLU A 84 -21.89 6.94 1.00
N TYR A 85 -20.56 7.07 1.01
CA TYR A 85 -19.66 5.94 0.73
C TYR A 85 -19.82 4.84 1.79
N ARG A 86 -19.86 5.19 3.08
CA ARG A 86 -20.05 4.21 4.16
C ARG A 86 -21.35 3.44 4.00
N ASP A 87 -22.43 4.15 3.72
CA ASP A 87 -23.76 3.57 3.58
C ASP A 87 -23.85 2.63 2.36
N ASN A 88 -22.91 2.73 1.41
CA ASN A 88 -22.85 1.92 0.21
C ASN A 88 -21.57 1.07 0.09
N THR A 89 -20.76 0.94 1.16
CA THR A 89 -19.43 0.31 1.07
C THR A 89 -19.51 -1.13 0.59
N GLN A 90 -20.45 -1.92 1.13
CA GLN A 90 -20.62 -3.33 0.74
C GLN A 90 -20.89 -3.46 -0.77
N LEU A 91 -21.85 -2.67 -1.27
CA LEU A 91 -22.19 -2.65 -2.68
C LEU A 91 -20.99 -2.29 -3.56
N LEU A 92 -20.25 -1.25 -3.19
CA LEU A 92 -19.08 -0.79 -3.94
C LEU A 92 -17.97 -1.85 -3.97
N VAL A 93 -17.72 -2.50 -2.84
CA VAL A 93 -16.76 -3.60 -2.72
C VAL A 93 -17.20 -4.80 -3.56
N ASP A 94 -18.49 -5.15 -3.56
CA ASP A 94 -19.02 -6.26 -4.36
C ASP A 94 -18.98 -5.98 -5.86
N THR A 95 -19.24 -4.74 -6.30
CA THR A 95 -19.06 -4.38 -7.71
C THR A 95 -17.58 -4.41 -8.11
N LEU A 96 -16.68 -3.91 -7.26
CA LEU A 96 -15.23 -4.03 -7.51
C LEU A 96 -14.79 -5.49 -7.61
N ARG A 97 -15.27 -6.36 -6.70
CA ARG A 97 -14.99 -7.80 -6.72
C ARG A 97 -15.45 -8.44 -8.03
N ARG A 98 -16.67 -8.12 -8.48
CA ARG A 98 -17.21 -8.60 -9.76
C ARG A 98 -16.40 -8.10 -10.94
N TYR A 99 -16.02 -6.83 -10.96
CA TYR A 99 -15.14 -6.26 -11.99
C TYR A 99 -13.81 -7.01 -12.09
N ILE A 100 -13.07 -7.10 -10.99
CA ILE A 100 -11.72 -7.70 -10.95
C ILE A 100 -11.78 -9.20 -11.29
N SER A 101 -12.90 -9.86 -11.05
CA SER A 101 -13.07 -11.27 -11.39
C SER A 101 -13.20 -11.53 -12.89
N ARG A 102 -13.50 -10.50 -13.71
CA ARG A 102 -13.62 -10.64 -15.17
C ARG A 102 -12.23 -10.76 -15.81
N PRO A 103 -11.99 -11.78 -16.67
CA PRO A 103 -10.73 -11.90 -17.41
C PRO A 103 -10.37 -10.64 -18.21
N ALA A 104 -11.32 -10.05 -18.92
CA ALA A 104 -11.10 -8.83 -19.69
C ALA A 104 -10.60 -7.63 -18.84
N ALA A 105 -11.08 -7.50 -17.61
CA ALA A 105 -10.64 -6.46 -16.68
C ALA A 105 -9.19 -6.72 -16.19
N GLN A 106 -8.86 -7.99 -15.92
CA GLN A 106 -7.50 -8.39 -15.52
C GLN A 106 -6.51 -8.18 -16.68
N ASP A 107 -6.88 -8.55 -17.91
CA ASP A 107 -6.08 -8.34 -19.11
C ASP A 107 -5.85 -6.86 -19.37
N TYR A 108 -6.90 -6.04 -19.25
CA TYR A 108 -6.78 -4.59 -19.40
C TYR A 108 -5.89 -3.98 -18.32
N THR A 109 -6.08 -4.35 -17.05
CA THR A 109 -5.25 -3.88 -15.93
C THR A 109 -3.78 -4.25 -16.16
N THR A 110 -3.51 -5.47 -16.64
CA THR A 110 -2.17 -5.96 -16.99
C THR A 110 -1.57 -5.15 -18.14
N LYS A 111 -2.37 -4.80 -19.15
CA LYS A 111 -1.95 -3.95 -20.26
C LYS A 111 -1.59 -2.54 -19.78
N CYS A 112 -2.47 -1.89 -19.01
CA CYS A 112 -2.22 -0.56 -18.44
C CYS A 112 -0.95 -0.56 -17.59
N ALA A 113 -0.78 -1.54 -16.69
CA ALA A 113 0.41 -1.65 -15.86
C ALA A 113 1.70 -1.76 -16.68
N ALA A 114 1.71 -2.55 -17.76
CA ALA A 114 2.87 -2.69 -18.63
C ALA A 114 3.19 -1.40 -19.39
N GLU A 115 2.19 -0.78 -20.00
CA GLU A 115 2.35 0.43 -20.80
C GLU A 115 2.81 1.61 -19.95
N GLU A 116 2.16 1.85 -18.81
CA GLU A 116 2.54 2.95 -17.91
C GLU A 116 3.92 2.71 -17.29
N THR A 117 4.28 1.46 -16.97
CA THR A 117 5.64 1.12 -16.54
C THR A 117 6.65 1.51 -17.60
N HIS A 118 6.39 1.20 -18.87
CA HIS A 118 7.29 1.55 -19.96
C HIS A 118 7.39 3.07 -20.18
N GLN A 119 6.25 3.76 -20.20
CA GLN A 119 6.21 5.21 -20.40
C GLN A 119 6.94 5.97 -19.29
N CYS A 120 6.79 5.54 -18.03
CA CYS A 120 7.46 6.17 -16.90
C CYS A 120 8.94 5.79 -16.79
N ALA A 121 9.30 4.52 -17.05
CA ALA A 121 10.67 4.04 -16.91
C ALA A 121 11.58 4.44 -18.08
N LEU A 122 11.03 4.80 -19.26
CA LEU A 122 11.84 5.24 -20.38
C LEU A 122 12.60 6.57 -20.09
N PRO A 123 11.96 7.64 -19.60
CA PRO A 123 12.67 8.85 -19.14
C PRO A 123 13.69 8.60 -18.03
N TRP A 124 13.55 7.53 -17.25
CA TRP A 124 14.51 7.20 -16.19
C TRP A 124 15.88 6.80 -16.73
N THR A 125 15.96 6.36 -17.99
CA THR A 125 17.22 5.91 -18.59
C THR A 125 18.16 7.06 -18.97
N THR A 126 17.64 8.28 -19.00
CA THR A 126 18.42 9.50 -19.23
C THR A 126 18.72 10.26 -17.93
N LYS A 127 18.09 9.87 -16.81
CA LYS A 127 18.39 10.42 -15.49
C LYS A 127 19.65 9.76 -14.93
N GLN A 128 20.44 10.53 -14.17
CA GLN A 128 21.60 9.99 -13.47
C GLN A 128 21.16 8.95 -12.44
N ASP A 129 20.23 9.36 -11.56
CA ASP A 129 19.67 8.58 -10.47
C ASP A 129 18.15 8.76 -10.39
N VAL A 130 17.44 7.74 -9.92
CA VAL A 130 16.00 7.76 -9.66
C VAL A 130 15.71 7.35 -8.23
N GLU A 131 14.91 8.14 -7.52
CA GLU A 131 14.41 7.76 -6.19
C GLU A 131 13.39 6.63 -6.35
N LEU A 132 13.74 5.43 -5.88
CA LEU A 132 13.03 4.20 -6.25
C LEU A 132 11.56 4.24 -5.85
N PHE A 133 11.27 4.60 -4.60
CA PHE A 133 9.90 4.59 -4.08
C PHE A 133 9.02 5.64 -4.77
N GLU A 134 9.54 6.85 -5.00
CA GLU A 134 8.79 7.92 -5.69
C GLU A 134 8.57 7.58 -7.17
N GLY A 135 9.59 7.04 -7.85
CA GLY A 135 9.43 6.57 -9.22
C GLY A 135 8.39 5.45 -9.34
N VAL A 136 8.44 4.47 -8.44
CA VAL A 136 7.43 3.40 -8.42
C VAL A 136 6.05 3.95 -8.05
N ALA A 137 5.95 4.95 -7.17
CA ALA A 137 4.70 5.62 -6.85
C ALA A 137 4.04 6.27 -8.06
N GLU A 138 4.84 6.92 -8.92
CA GLU A 138 4.39 7.48 -10.18
C GLU A 138 3.85 6.39 -11.12
N ILE A 139 4.60 5.31 -11.33
CA ILE A 139 4.19 4.16 -12.17
C ILE A 139 2.85 3.61 -11.71
N VAL A 140 2.76 3.23 -10.43
CA VAL A 140 1.57 2.58 -9.88
C VAL A 140 0.38 3.50 -9.94
N HIS A 141 0.56 4.80 -9.66
CA HIS A 141 -0.53 5.77 -9.70
C HIS A 141 -1.11 5.93 -11.12
N LYS A 142 -0.24 6.12 -12.12
CA LYS A 142 -0.67 6.26 -13.53
C LYS A 142 -1.34 4.98 -14.01
N ALA A 143 -0.77 3.82 -13.69
CA ALA A 143 -1.33 2.51 -14.03
C ALA A 143 -2.72 2.29 -13.40
N MET A 144 -2.86 2.58 -12.11
CA MET A 144 -4.14 2.46 -11.39
C MET A 144 -5.17 3.46 -11.91
N THR A 145 -4.79 4.73 -12.12
CA THR A 145 -5.69 5.75 -12.66
C THR A 145 -6.22 5.31 -14.02
N ARG A 146 -5.34 4.89 -14.93
CA ARG A 146 -5.77 4.43 -16.25
C ARG A 146 -6.65 3.18 -16.20
N ALA A 147 -6.31 2.20 -15.37
CA ALA A 147 -7.09 0.96 -15.26
C ALA A 147 -8.48 1.16 -14.62
N PHE A 148 -8.61 2.05 -13.62
CA PHE A 148 -9.86 2.25 -12.90
C PHE A 148 -10.75 3.33 -13.48
N VAL A 149 -10.17 4.41 -13.98
CA VAL A 149 -10.95 5.59 -14.41
C VAL A 149 -10.75 5.93 -15.87
N GLY A 150 -9.88 5.23 -16.61
CA GLY A 150 -9.74 5.39 -18.04
C GLY A 150 -8.73 6.46 -18.48
N ASN A 151 -8.60 6.60 -19.80
CA ASN A 151 -7.60 7.48 -20.43
C ASN A 151 -7.97 8.98 -20.36
N ASP A 152 -9.25 9.29 -20.29
CA ASP A 152 -9.79 10.65 -20.16
C ASP A 152 -9.33 11.36 -18.86
N PHE A 153 -8.93 10.59 -17.85
CA PHE A 153 -8.31 11.06 -16.62
C PHE A 153 -6.78 11.21 -16.69
N GLN A 154 -6.11 10.75 -17.76
CA GLN A 154 -4.65 10.77 -17.85
C GLN A 154 -4.07 12.19 -17.72
N ARG A 155 -4.74 13.20 -18.29
CA ARG A 155 -4.34 14.62 -18.14
C ARG A 155 -4.46 15.15 -16.72
N SER A 156 -5.31 14.53 -15.90
CA SER A 156 -5.52 14.89 -14.49
C SER A 156 -4.76 13.95 -13.55
N SER A 157 -4.01 12.97 -14.07
CA SER A 157 -3.34 11.95 -13.27
C SER A 157 -2.36 12.54 -12.26
N ASP A 158 -1.57 13.54 -12.67
CA ASP A 158 -0.57 14.16 -11.79
C ASP A 158 -1.24 14.99 -10.68
N ASP A 159 -2.33 15.70 -10.99
CA ASP A 159 -3.15 16.42 -10.00
C ASP A 159 -3.77 15.43 -9.00
N LEU A 160 -4.40 14.36 -9.50
CA LEU A 160 -4.93 13.28 -8.65
C LEU A 160 -3.86 12.63 -7.77
N HIS A 161 -2.62 12.50 -8.27
CA HIS A 161 -1.50 11.98 -7.49
C HIS A 161 -1.15 12.91 -6.34
N GLN A 162 -1.02 14.21 -6.62
CA GLN A 162 -0.73 15.22 -5.61
C GLN A 162 -1.83 15.29 -4.54
N LEU A 163 -3.10 15.27 -4.96
CA LEU A 163 -4.26 15.28 -4.05
C LEU A 163 -4.30 14.03 -3.16
N THR A 164 -4.02 12.86 -3.73
CA THR A 164 -3.95 11.59 -2.99
C THR A 164 -2.79 11.60 -1.99
N ASN A 165 -1.63 12.10 -2.39
CA ASN A 165 -0.47 12.22 -1.52
C ASN A 165 -0.73 13.22 -0.39
N ALA A 166 -1.40 14.34 -0.68
CA ALA A 166 -1.81 15.30 0.33
C ALA A 166 -2.75 14.65 1.35
N MET A 167 -3.80 13.96 0.91
CA MET A 167 -4.68 13.21 1.83
C MET A 167 -3.90 12.18 2.66
N SER A 168 -3.01 11.43 2.02
CA SER A 168 -2.18 10.41 2.68
C SER A 168 -1.20 11.01 3.70
N SER A 169 -0.64 12.19 3.43
CA SER A 169 0.25 12.86 4.37
C SER A 169 -0.50 13.35 5.61
N GLU A 170 -1.76 13.75 5.48
CA GLU A 170 -2.58 14.17 6.62
C GLU A 170 -3.02 12.99 7.50
N VAL A 171 -3.15 11.76 6.94
CA VAL A 171 -3.31 10.52 7.73
C VAL A 171 -2.17 10.40 8.76
N ARG A 172 -0.98 10.93 8.48
CA ARG A 172 0.17 10.80 9.39
C ARG A 172 0.04 11.67 10.64
N ASN A 173 -0.83 12.67 10.63
CA ASN A 173 -0.98 13.60 11.74
C ASN A 173 -1.80 12.92 12.87
N PRO A 174 -1.22 12.63 14.05
CA PRO A 174 -1.95 11.97 15.14
C PRO A 174 -3.22 12.72 15.56
N TRP A 175 -3.27 14.04 15.35
CA TRP A 175 -4.45 14.85 15.63
C TRP A 175 -5.61 14.56 14.70
N ALA A 176 -5.34 14.16 13.45
CA ALA A 176 -6.37 13.73 12.51
C ALA A 176 -7.13 12.47 12.98
N TRP A 177 -6.57 11.72 13.94
CA TRP A 177 -7.17 10.52 14.52
C TRP A 177 -7.91 10.80 15.83
N LEU A 178 -7.44 11.78 16.59
CA LEU A 178 -7.93 12.07 17.94
C LEU A 178 -9.02 13.13 17.95
N LEU A 179 -9.02 14.03 16.98
CA LEU A 179 -9.98 15.11 16.92
C LEU A 179 -11.23 14.67 16.12
N PRO A 180 -12.45 14.92 16.63
CA PRO A 180 -13.66 14.78 15.84
C PRO A 180 -13.60 15.68 14.60
N SER A 181 -14.23 15.22 13.51
CA SER A 181 -14.39 15.93 12.23
C SER A 181 -14.88 17.38 12.32
N ARG A 182 -15.57 17.71 13.41
CA ARG A 182 -16.12 19.05 13.69
C ARG A 182 -15.07 20.04 14.18
N MET A 183 -13.85 19.59 14.49
CA MET A 183 -12.75 20.47 14.87
C MET A 183 -12.00 20.97 13.65
N HIS A 184 -11.84 22.29 13.55
CA HIS A 184 -11.16 22.98 12.45
C HIS A 184 -9.64 22.85 12.58
N HIS A 185 -9.10 21.64 12.41
CA HIS A 185 -7.66 21.42 12.39
C HIS A 185 -7.12 21.56 10.95
N PRO A 186 -6.02 22.31 10.71
CA PRO A 186 -5.49 22.57 9.37
C PRO A 186 -5.26 21.31 8.52
N ALA A 187 -4.75 20.24 9.13
CA ALA A 187 -4.55 18.92 8.50
C ALA A 187 -5.85 18.32 7.94
N ILE A 188 -6.90 18.28 8.77
CA ILE A 188 -8.21 17.74 8.40
C ILE A 188 -8.79 18.59 7.26
N MET A 189 -8.73 19.92 7.40
CA MET A 189 -9.19 20.84 6.36
C MET A 189 -8.40 20.74 5.05
N GLY A 190 -7.11 20.39 5.11
CA GLY A 190 -6.29 20.11 3.93
C GLY A 190 -6.76 18.84 3.21
N ALA A 191 -6.96 17.76 3.95
CA ALA A 191 -7.47 16.50 3.41
C ALA A 191 -8.89 16.64 2.82
N LEU A 192 -9.79 17.38 3.49
CA LEU A 192 -11.14 17.65 3.00
C LEU A 192 -11.14 18.47 1.71
N ARG A 193 -10.27 19.50 1.62
CA ARG A 193 -10.10 20.27 0.38
C ARG A 193 -9.56 19.41 -0.76
N ALA A 194 -8.59 18.55 -0.49
CA ALA A 194 -8.06 17.63 -1.49
C ALA A 194 -9.14 16.65 -1.98
N ARG A 195 -9.94 16.09 -1.06
CA ARG A 195 -11.11 15.26 -1.39
C ARG A 195 -12.10 15.99 -2.29
N ASP A 196 -12.48 17.21 -1.93
CA ASP A 196 -13.47 17.98 -2.68
C ASP A 196 -12.96 18.29 -4.09
N ARG A 197 -11.66 18.60 -4.23
CA ARG A 197 -11.02 18.74 -5.54
C ARG A 197 -11.03 17.46 -6.37
N VAL A 198 -10.79 16.29 -5.77
CA VAL A 198 -10.94 15.01 -6.46
C VAL A 198 -12.38 14.84 -6.95
N ARG A 199 -13.38 15.13 -6.11
CA ARG A 199 -14.80 15.05 -6.49
C ARG A 199 -15.15 15.96 -7.66
N GLU A 200 -14.63 17.18 -7.69
CA GLU A 200 -14.81 18.11 -8.81
C GLU A 200 -14.26 17.54 -10.12
N ILE A 201 -13.03 17.00 -10.10
CA ILE A 201 -12.41 16.39 -11.28
C ILE A 201 -13.26 15.23 -11.79
N PHE A 202 -13.75 14.36 -10.90
CA PHE A 202 -14.62 13.27 -11.28
C PHE A 202 -15.96 13.77 -11.82
N ALA A 203 -16.60 14.74 -11.19
CA ALA A 203 -17.86 15.30 -11.67
C ALA A 203 -17.72 15.89 -13.09
N GLU A 204 -16.64 16.63 -13.35
CA GLU A 204 -16.34 17.18 -14.68
C GLU A 204 -16.18 16.08 -15.74
N LYS A 205 -15.39 15.04 -15.44
CA LYS A 205 -15.07 13.97 -16.39
C LYS A 205 -16.25 13.04 -16.64
N LEU A 206 -16.94 12.64 -15.57
CA LEU A 206 -18.14 11.81 -15.66
C LEU A 206 -19.28 12.55 -16.36
N GLY A 207 -19.45 13.85 -16.11
CA GLY A 207 -20.41 14.69 -16.84
C GLY A 207 -20.13 14.75 -18.34
N ARG A 208 -18.85 14.76 -18.75
CA ARG A 208 -18.49 14.64 -20.18
C ARG A 208 -18.83 13.28 -20.77
N ARG A 209 -18.59 12.19 -20.03
CA ARG A 209 -18.96 10.83 -20.47
C ARG A 209 -20.47 10.71 -20.65
N ASP A 210 -21.26 11.25 -19.73
CA ASP A 210 -22.73 11.27 -19.79
C ASP A 210 -23.25 12.14 -20.96
N ALA A 211 -22.68 13.33 -21.15
CA ALA A 211 -23.06 14.18 -22.29
C ALA A 211 -22.73 13.51 -23.65
N ALA A 212 -21.58 12.84 -23.76
CA ALA A 212 -21.20 12.09 -24.95
C ALA A 212 -22.14 10.90 -25.19
N ALA A 213 -22.59 10.24 -24.12
CA ALA A 213 -23.57 9.17 -24.17
C ALA A 213 -24.90 9.62 -24.79
N ILE A 214 -25.42 10.74 -24.30
CA ILE A 214 -26.70 11.31 -24.72
C ILE A 214 -26.64 11.77 -26.18
N ALA A 215 -25.50 12.30 -26.62
CA ALA A 215 -25.30 12.80 -27.99
C ALA A 215 -25.20 11.69 -29.07
N GLY A 216 -25.32 10.41 -28.70
CA GLY A 216 -25.15 9.29 -29.63
C GLY A 216 -23.72 9.18 -30.19
N GLY A 217 -22.76 9.84 -29.55
CA GLY A 217 -21.34 9.67 -29.87
C GLY A 217 -20.90 8.24 -29.56
N PRO A 218 -19.70 7.81 -30.01
CA PRO A 218 -19.09 6.63 -29.46
C PRO A 218 -18.93 6.92 -27.98
N LEU A 219 -19.85 6.41 -27.16
CA LEU A 219 -19.59 6.38 -25.76
C LEU A 219 -18.31 5.53 -25.70
N GLU A 220 -17.42 5.91 -24.81
CA GLU A 220 -16.48 4.98 -24.24
C GLU A 220 -17.21 3.81 -23.51
N VAL A 221 -18.39 3.35 -24.01
CA VAL A 221 -19.27 2.27 -23.50
C VAL A 221 -18.48 0.98 -23.34
N ASP A 222 -17.49 0.79 -24.21
CA ASP A 222 -16.65 -0.41 -24.27
C ASP A 222 -15.28 -0.18 -23.65
N LEU A 223 -15.04 0.95 -22.95
CA LEU A 223 -13.81 1.06 -22.18
C LEU A 223 -13.80 -0.03 -21.10
N PRO A 224 -12.75 -0.86 -21.05
CA PRO A 224 -12.65 -1.94 -20.07
C PRO A 224 -12.32 -1.43 -18.66
N ASP A 225 -12.35 -0.11 -18.41
CA ASP A 225 -12.08 0.49 -17.11
C ASP A 225 -13.23 0.26 -16.11
N TYR A 226 -12.91 0.38 -14.83
CA TYR A 226 -13.87 0.13 -13.75
C TYR A 226 -15.00 1.16 -13.70
N THR A 227 -14.73 2.41 -14.08
CA THR A 227 -15.71 3.50 -14.11
C THR A 227 -16.79 3.22 -15.14
N THR A 228 -16.41 2.87 -16.37
CA THR A 228 -17.35 2.45 -17.42
C THR A 228 -18.15 1.22 -16.98
N TYR A 229 -17.50 0.25 -16.33
CA TYR A 229 -18.22 -0.91 -15.78
C TYR A 229 -19.28 -0.50 -14.74
N MET A 230 -18.95 0.41 -13.82
CA MET A 230 -19.90 0.94 -12.82
C MET A 230 -21.07 1.70 -13.45
N LEU A 231 -20.81 2.45 -14.53
CA LEU A 231 -21.84 3.20 -15.26
C LEU A 231 -22.80 2.29 -16.03
N ASN A 232 -22.31 1.16 -16.56
CA ASN A 232 -23.10 0.20 -17.33
C ASN A 232 -23.89 -0.78 -16.46
N GLU A 233 -23.58 -0.87 -15.16
CA GLU A 233 -24.26 -1.77 -14.24
C GLU A 233 -25.51 -1.12 -13.63
N GLY A 234 -26.70 -1.70 -13.88
CA GLY A 234 -28.00 -1.09 -13.58
C GLY A 234 -28.25 -0.68 -12.11
N PHE A 235 -27.60 -1.33 -11.14
CA PHE A 235 -27.73 -0.98 -9.71
C PHE A 235 -26.73 0.09 -9.22
N THR A 236 -25.68 0.36 -10.00
CA THR A 236 -24.62 1.32 -9.65
C THR A 236 -24.61 2.56 -10.53
N ALA A 237 -25.26 2.52 -11.70
CA ALA A 237 -25.38 3.66 -12.61
C ALA A 237 -25.96 4.92 -11.91
N SER A 238 -27.00 4.75 -11.07
CA SER A 238 -27.59 5.85 -10.29
C SER A 238 -26.68 6.43 -9.19
N ARG A 239 -25.55 5.78 -8.92
CA ARG A 239 -24.59 6.12 -7.85
C ARG A 239 -23.26 6.64 -8.40
N MET A 240 -23.26 7.21 -9.61
CA MET A 240 -22.08 7.76 -10.28
C MET A 240 -21.25 8.71 -9.40
N HIS A 241 -21.89 9.50 -8.54
CA HIS A 241 -21.21 10.43 -7.61
C HIS A 241 -20.25 9.71 -6.63
N LEU A 242 -20.47 8.43 -6.34
CA LEU A 242 -19.63 7.63 -5.42
C LEU A 242 -18.36 7.08 -6.07
N ILE A 243 -18.21 7.17 -7.39
CA ILE A 243 -17.03 6.65 -8.12
C ILE A 243 -15.74 7.35 -7.65
N SER A 244 -15.81 8.66 -7.38
CA SER A 244 -14.70 9.42 -6.80
C SER A 244 -14.26 8.86 -5.44
N SER A 245 -15.22 8.46 -4.61
CA SER A 245 -14.97 7.97 -3.25
C SER A 245 -14.35 6.58 -3.28
N ILE A 246 -14.83 5.67 -4.14
CA ILE A 246 -14.18 4.36 -4.27
C ILE A 246 -12.77 4.47 -4.88
N TYR A 247 -12.54 5.39 -5.82
CA TYR A 247 -11.19 5.67 -6.33
C TYR A 247 -10.25 6.15 -5.21
N MET A 248 -10.69 7.13 -4.40
CA MET A 248 -9.91 7.60 -3.25
C MET A 248 -9.61 6.47 -2.26
N ALA A 249 -10.60 5.61 -1.97
CA ALA A 249 -10.41 4.45 -1.10
C ALA A 249 -9.34 3.49 -1.65
N LEU A 250 -9.39 3.19 -2.96
CA LEU A 250 -8.42 2.34 -3.64
C LEU A 250 -7.02 2.95 -3.62
N MET A 251 -6.90 4.24 -3.88
CA MET A 251 -5.62 4.93 -3.83
C MET A 251 -5.05 4.95 -2.41
N LEU A 252 -5.85 5.27 -1.39
CA LEU A 252 -5.35 5.33 -0.01
C LEU A 252 -4.88 3.97 0.53
N THR A 253 -5.45 2.84 0.08
CA THR A 253 -5.15 1.51 0.67
C THR A 253 -4.36 0.57 -0.23
N THR A 254 -4.54 0.69 -1.53
CA THR A 254 -3.94 -0.22 -2.51
C THR A 254 -2.64 0.34 -3.07
N HIS A 255 -2.61 1.64 -3.41
CA HIS A 255 -1.44 2.29 -4.03
C HIS A 255 -0.20 2.19 -3.13
N GLY A 256 -0.27 2.71 -1.90
CA GLY A 256 0.87 2.71 -0.97
C GLY A 256 1.43 1.31 -0.69
N SER A 257 0.55 0.32 -0.63
CA SER A 257 0.92 -1.09 -0.47
C SER A 257 1.62 -1.66 -1.71
N ALA A 258 1.10 -1.40 -2.91
CA ALA A 258 1.70 -1.83 -4.17
C ALA A 258 3.10 -1.21 -4.37
N VAL A 259 3.22 0.09 -4.12
CA VAL A 259 4.48 0.83 -4.24
C VAL A 259 5.56 0.26 -3.33
N ALA A 260 5.21 0.06 -2.06
CA ALA A 260 6.13 -0.53 -1.11
C ALA A 260 6.52 -1.96 -1.51
N SER A 261 5.56 -2.81 -1.91
CA SER A 261 5.85 -4.17 -2.38
C SER A 261 6.83 -4.19 -3.56
N ILE A 262 6.55 -3.44 -4.63
CA ILE A 262 7.41 -3.38 -5.83
C ILE A 262 8.81 -2.89 -5.45
N SER A 263 8.89 -1.79 -4.69
CA SER A 263 10.16 -1.19 -4.28
C SER A 263 10.99 -2.15 -3.43
N TRP A 264 10.37 -2.83 -2.46
CA TRP A 264 11.06 -3.80 -1.63
C TRP A 264 11.49 -5.05 -2.39
N VAL A 265 10.71 -5.51 -3.36
CA VAL A 265 11.13 -6.64 -4.21
C VAL A 265 12.38 -6.24 -4.99
N ILE A 266 12.40 -5.04 -5.60
CA ILE A 266 13.58 -4.53 -6.29
C ILE A 266 14.78 -4.43 -5.34
N VAL A 267 14.60 -3.88 -4.14
CA VAL A 267 15.66 -3.81 -3.11
C VAL A 267 16.19 -5.19 -2.76
N CYS A 268 15.31 -6.16 -2.48
CA CYS A 268 15.73 -7.52 -2.13
C CYS A 268 16.49 -8.17 -3.27
N LEU A 269 16.03 -8.04 -4.51
CA LEU A 269 16.73 -8.57 -5.68
C LEU A 269 18.10 -7.90 -5.88
N LEU A 270 18.21 -6.57 -5.71
CA LEU A 270 19.50 -5.87 -5.81
C LEU A 270 20.49 -6.27 -4.70
N ARG A 271 20.00 -6.81 -3.57
CA ARG A 271 20.82 -7.38 -2.49
C ARG A 271 21.21 -8.84 -2.73
N HIS A 272 20.56 -9.53 -3.68
CA HIS A 272 20.79 -10.94 -4.02
C HIS A 272 20.96 -11.06 -5.55
N PRO A 273 22.15 -10.67 -6.08
CA PRO A 273 22.38 -10.55 -7.52
C PRO A 273 22.24 -11.88 -8.27
N ASP A 274 22.53 -13.00 -7.61
CA ASP A 274 22.29 -14.36 -8.09
C ASP A 274 20.80 -14.61 -8.38
N VAL A 275 19.93 -14.26 -7.44
CA VAL A 275 18.47 -14.37 -7.61
C VAL A 275 17.97 -13.40 -8.67
N LEU A 276 18.46 -12.16 -8.69
CA LEU A 276 18.12 -11.17 -9.71
C LEU A 276 18.48 -11.65 -11.12
N ASN A 277 19.66 -12.25 -11.29
CA ASN A 277 20.07 -12.81 -12.57
C ASN A 277 19.19 -14.00 -12.98
N ALA A 278 18.84 -14.89 -12.05
CA ALA A 278 17.92 -15.98 -12.31
C ALA A 278 16.51 -15.49 -12.70
N VAL A 279 15.97 -14.48 -12.01
CA VAL A 279 14.67 -13.86 -12.34
C VAL A 279 14.72 -13.21 -13.73
N ARG A 280 15.79 -12.48 -14.04
CA ARG A 280 15.98 -11.85 -15.36
C ARG A 280 16.09 -12.90 -16.47
N SER A 281 16.79 -13.99 -16.24
CA SER A 281 16.89 -15.11 -17.19
C SER A 281 15.54 -15.77 -17.42
N ASN A 282 14.74 -15.98 -16.37
CA ASN A 282 13.38 -16.52 -16.49
C ASN A 282 12.44 -15.56 -17.23
N ALA A 283 12.53 -14.25 -16.98
CA ALA A 283 11.73 -13.25 -17.69
C ALA A 283 12.03 -13.19 -19.21
N ARG A 284 13.14 -13.78 -19.66
CA ARG A 284 13.53 -13.90 -21.08
C ARG A 284 13.01 -15.20 -21.72
N SER A 285 12.73 -16.24 -20.95
CA SER A 285 12.38 -17.54 -21.54
C SER A 285 10.97 -17.51 -22.14
N ARG A 286 10.81 -18.11 -23.33
CA ARG A 286 9.49 -18.26 -24.00
C ARG A 286 8.48 -19.07 -23.18
N SER A 287 8.95 -19.91 -22.24
CA SER A 287 8.11 -20.71 -21.35
C SER A 287 7.50 -19.89 -20.20
N GLY A 288 7.94 -18.65 -19.99
CA GLY A 288 7.12 -17.54 -19.50
C GLY A 288 6.49 -17.64 -18.11
N ASN A 289 6.71 -18.70 -17.33
CA ASN A 289 6.13 -18.81 -16.00
C ASN A 289 7.01 -18.08 -14.97
N PRO A 290 6.56 -16.94 -14.40
CA PRO A 290 7.36 -16.12 -13.49
C PRO A 290 7.39 -16.71 -12.07
N VAL A 291 7.47 -18.04 -11.91
CA VAL A 291 7.42 -18.74 -10.61
C VAL A 291 8.39 -18.12 -9.61
N LEU A 292 9.66 -17.95 -10.01
CA LEU A 292 10.68 -17.38 -9.14
C LEU A 292 10.38 -15.92 -8.77
N LEU A 293 9.85 -15.12 -9.70
CA LEU A 293 9.45 -13.74 -9.41
C LEU A 293 8.26 -13.70 -8.45
N GLN A 294 7.25 -14.54 -8.66
CA GLN A 294 6.10 -14.66 -7.77
C GLN A 294 6.53 -15.13 -6.37
N ALA A 295 7.49 -16.05 -6.28
CA ALA A 295 8.12 -16.46 -5.02
C ALA A 295 8.87 -15.30 -4.34
N CYS A 296 9.60 -14.49 -5.10
CA CYS A 296 10.26 -13.28 -4.58
C CYS A 296 9.24 -12.26 -4.06
N ILE A 297 8.11 -12.09 -4.74
CA ILE A 297 7.02 -11.20 -4.31
C ILE A 297 6.41 -11.72 -3.00
N ARG A 298 6.01 -13.00 -2.93
CA ARG A 298 5.46 -13.63 -1.71
C ARG A 298 6.42 -13.52 -0.54
N GLU A 299 7.70 -13.83 -0.75
CA GLU A 299 8.71 -13.76 0.29
C GLU A 299 8.97 -12.34 0.79
N THR A 300 8.98 -11.36 -0.13
CA THR A 300 9.14 -9.95 0.25
C THR A 300 7.96 -9.48 1.08
N MET A 301 6.73 -9.82 0.66
CA MET A 301 5.53 -9.48 1.42
C MET A 301 5.56 -10.13 2.80
N ARG A 302 5.92 -11.42 2.92
CA ARG A 302 6.12 -12.08 4.22
C ARG A 302 7.15 -11.34 5.08
N TYR A 303 8.33 -11.08 4.52
CA TYR A 303 9.47 -10.51 5.24
C TYR A 303 9.19 -9.10 5.80
N TYR A 304 8.49 -8.25 5.05
CA TYR A 304 8.17 -6.88 5.48
C TYR A 304 6.80 -6.75 6.15
N ALA A 305 5.82 -7.62 5.86
CA ALA A 305 4.57 -7.68 6.61
C ALA A 305 4.81 -8.12 8.06
N ASN A 306 5.74 -9.07 8.28
CA ASN A 306 6.23 -9.45 9.61
C ASN A 306 6.94 -8.31 10.35
N LYS A 307 7.12 -7.14 9.74
CA LYS A 307 7.70 -5.95 10.39
C LYS A 307 6.66 -4.86 10.64
N LYS A 308 5.45 -4.97 10.06
CA LYS A 308 4.38 -3.96 10.11
C LYS A 308 3.52 -4.16 11.35
N TYR A 309 3.45 -3.16 12.24
CA TYR A 309 2.58 -3.23 13.42
C TYR A 309 1.91 -1.89 13.74
N LEU A 310 0.71 -1.69 13.19
CA LEU A 310 -0.30 -0.82 13.79
C LEU A 310 -1.71 -1.32 13.42
N HIS A 311 -2.36 -2.03 14.34
CA HIS A 311 -3.81 -2.19 14.34
C HIS A 311 -4.37 -1.38 15.50
N LEU A 312 -5.49 -0.69 15.26
CA LEU A 312 -6.12 0.18 16.24
C LEU A 312 -7.53 -0.37 16.49
N ALA A 313 -7.65 -1.26 17.47
CA ALA A 313 -8.93 -1.83 17.86
C ALA A 313 -9.59 -0.94 18.92
N MET A 314 -10.55 -0.10 18.52
CA MET A 314 -11.30 0.76 19.44
C MET A 314 -12.46 -0.02 20.09
N ARG A 315 -12.24 -0.54 21.29
CA ARG A 315 -13.32 -1.09 22.09
C ARG A 315 -14.01 0.03 22.85
N ARG A 316 -15.26 0.36 22.50
CA ARG A 316 -16.11 1.19 23.38
C ARG A 316 -16.57 0.35 24.55
N ASP A 317 -16.03 0.62 25.72
CA ASP A 317 -16.56 0.01 26.94
C ASP A 317 -17.85 0.73 27.35
N ARG A 318 -18.96 -0.02 27.48
CA ARG A 318 -20.26 0.52 27.93
C ARG A 318 -20.42 0.46 29.45
N ALA A 319 -19.40 0.00 30.17
CA ALA A 319 -19.52 -0.34 31.59
C ALA A 319 -19.51 0.85 32.56
N SER A 320 -19.06 2.04 32.15
CA SER A 320 -19.05 3.23 33.01
C SER A 320 -19.57 4.43 32.22
N GLY A 321 -20.78 4.89 32.53
CA GLY A 321 -21.55 5.90 31.78
C GLY A 321 -20.93 7.30 31.62
N THR A 322 -19.61 7.47 31.73
CA THR A 322 -18.94 8.78 31.56
C THR A 322 -17.57 8.75 30.87
N ASP A 323 -16.97 7.62 30.52
CA ASP A 323 -15.67 7.65 29.82
C ASP A 323 -15.56 6.64 28.66
N ILE A 324 -15.33 7.16 27.46
CA ILE A 324 -14.95 6.37 26.29
C ILE A 324 -13.48 6.00 26.47
N ALA A 325 -13.20 4.84 27.07
CA ALA A 325 -11.86 4.27 27.01
C ALA A 325 -11.59 3.87 25.56
N VAL A 326 -10.74 4.63 24.85
CA VAL A 326 -10.23 4.23 23.54
C VAL A 326 -9.12 3.22 23.78
N GLN A 327 -9.48 1.94 23.75
CA GLN A 327 -8.49 0.88 23.65
C GLN A 327 -7.82 0.98 22.27
N ILE A 328 -6.50 0.84 22.22
CA ILE A 328 -5.75 0.66 20.96
C ILE A 328 -5.00 -0.66 21.12
N SER A 329 -5.58 -1.75 20.62
CA SER A 329 -4.90 -3.06 20.63
C SER A 329 -4.16 -3.28 19.32
N LEU A 330 -2.83 -3.29 19.42
CA LEU A 330 -1.91 -3.64 18.35
C LEU A 330 -1.94 -5.17 18.17
N HIS A 331 -2.59 -5.62 17.10
CA HIS A 331 -2.62 -7.02 16.72
C HIS A 331 -1.47 -7.33 15.77
N PHE A 332 -0.77 -8.43 16.07
CA PHE A 332 0.29 -8.98 15.24
C PHE A 332 -0.32 -10.10 14.42
N ARG A 333 -0.63 -9.86 13.14
CA ARG A 333 -0.94 -11.00 12.26
C ARG A 333 0.39 -11.71 12.00
N GLN A 334 0.64 -12.81 12.71
CA GLN A 334 1.68 -13.72 12.30
C GLN A 334 1.13 -14.45 11.08
N HIS A 335 1.67 -14.19 9.88
CA HIS A 335 1.52 -15.21 8.85
C HIS A 335 2.13 -16.49 9.44
N ALA A 336 1.34 -17.58 9.47
CA ALA A 336 1.63 -18.85 10.16
C ALA A 336 3.03 -19.44 9.85
N ILE A 337 3.67 -18.96 8.80
CA ILE A 337 5.06 -19.24 8.38
C ILE A 337 6.10 -18.74 9.40
N SER A 338 5.71 -18.03 10.46
CA SER A 338 6.61 -17.66 11.57
C SER A 338 7.16 -18.85 12.37
N SER A 339 6.60 -20.05 12.20
CA SER A 339 7.17 -21.30 12.74
C SER A 339 8.27 -21.92 11.85
N SER A 340 8.49 -21.38 10.65
CA SER A 340 9.53 -21.90 9.76
C SER A 340 10.93 -21.50 10.25
N GLN A 341 11.87 -22.45 10.21
CA GLN A 341 13.29 -22.16 10.37
C GLN A 341 13.70 -21.01 9.42
N ASP A 342 14.49 -20.06 9.94
CA ASP A 342 14.99 -18.88 9.24
C ASP A 342 13.93 -17.83 8.86
N ALA A 343 12.97 -17.55 9.76
CA ALA A 343 11.97 -16.49 9.55
C ALA A 343 12.56 -15.09 9.28
N ASP A 344 13.77 -14.81 9.79
CA ASP A 344 14.49 -13.53 9.62
C ASP A 344 15.33 -13.45 8.34
N SER A 345 15.37 -14.53 7.54
CA SER A 345 16.05 -14.58 6.26
C SER A 345 15.06 -14.40 5.12
N TRP A 346 15.45 -13.62 4.10
CA TRP A 346 14.67 -13.49 2.86
C TRP A 346 15.05 -14.63 1.92
N MET A 347 14.18 -15.63 1.79
CA MET A 347 14.44 -16.87 1.03
C MET A 347 13.27 -17.23 0.11
N PRO A 348 13.26 -16.76 -1.15
CA PRO A 348 12.18 -17.04 -2.11
C PRO A 348 11.94 -18.52 -2.36
N GLY A 349 12.99 -19.35 -2.28
CA GLY A 349 12.89 -20.80 -2.47
C GLY A 349 11.90 -21.51 -1.54
N ARG A 350 11.54 -20.90 -0.40
CA ARG A 350 10.51 -21.41 0.53
C ARG A 350 9.14 -21.57 -0.11
N TRP A 351 8.88 -20.81 -1.18
CA TRP A 351 7.60 -20.80 -1.90
C TRP A 351 7.61 -21.70 -3.13
N ILE A 352 8.70 -22.43 -3.39
CA ILE A 352 8.88 -23.23 -4.60
C ILE A 352 9.08 -24.69 -4.18
N ASN A 353 8.26 -25.59 -4.70
CA ASN A 353 8.41 -27.02 -4.46
C ASN A 353 9.45 -27.67 -5.40
N ALA A 354 9.66 -28.99 -5.25
CA ALA A 354 10.61 -29.75 -6.07
C ALA A 354 10.25 -29.73 -7.57
N GLU A 355 8.97 -29.56 -7.93
CA GLU A 355 8.50 -29.45 -9.32
C GLU A 355 8.54 -28.02 -9.87
N ASN A 356 9.18 -27.08 -9.16
CA ASN A 356 9.26 -25.67 -9.53
C ASN A 356 7.86 -25.02 -9.67
N LYS A 357 6.93 -25.38 -8.79
CA LYS A 357 5.60 -24.79 -8.66
C LYS A 357 5.50 -24.01 -7.36
N LEU A 358 4.64 -23.00 -7.36
CA LEU A 358 4.38 -22.22 -6.15
C LEU A 358 3.62 -23.08 -5.14
N VAL A 359 4.09 -23.05 -3.90
CA VAL A 359 3.40 -23.63 -2.75
C VAL A 359 2.52 -22.55 -2.14
N ASP A 360 1.25 -22.89 -1.87
CA ASP A 360 0.45 -22.10 -0.96
C ASP A 360 0.65 -22.63 0.47
N LEU A 361 1.35 -21.84 1.29
CA LEU A 361 1.59 -22.20 2.68
C LEU A 361 0.38 -21.84 3.58
N ASN A 362 -0.70 -21.29 3.01
CA ASN A 362 -1.91 -20.88 3.72
C ASN A 362 -3.19 -21.52 3.11
N ASP A 363 -3.13 -22.78 2.66
CA ASP A 363 -4.26 -23.50 2.05
C ASP A 363 -5.55 -23.55 2.90
N GLU A 364 -5.52 -23.11 4.17
CA GLU A 364 -6.71 -22.95 5.03
C GLU A 364 -7.44 -21.60 4.87
N ARG A 365 -7.12 -20.77 3.87
CA ARG A 365 -7.90 -19.53 3.62
C ARG A 365 -9.33 -19.90 3.19
N ARG A 366 -10.30 -19.70 4.10
CA ARG A 366 -11.74 -19.80 3.82
C ARG A 366 -12.10 -18.92 2.61
N GLU A 367 -12.61 -19.55 1.55
CA GLU A 367 -13.22 -18.87 0.40
C GLU A 367 -14.26 -17.85 0.90
N GLY A 368 -14.11 -16.58 0.50
CA GLY A 368 -15.05 -15.49 0.86
C GLY A 368 -14.45 -14.34 1.67
N THR A 369 -13.26 -14.49 2.25
CA THR A 369 -12.59 -13.43 3.06
C THR A 369 -11.53 -12.62 2.31
N GLU A 370 -11.27 -12.93 1.05
CA GLU A 370 -10.23 -12.23 0.27
C GLU A 370 -10.66 -10.80 -0.06
N CYS A 371 -9.84 -9.83 0.38
CA CYS A 371 -10.06 -8.42 0.09
C CYS A 371 -9.92 -8.21 -1.42
N PRO A 372 -10.92 -7.67 -2.15
CA PRO A 372 -10.82 -7.48 -3.61
C PRO A 372 -9.60 -6.66 -4.04
N SER A 373 -9.15 -5.74 -3.18
CA SER A 373 -7.95 -4.94 -3.40
C SER A 373 -6.65 -5.76 -3.47
N GLU A 374 -6.59 -6.94 -2.82
CA GLU A 374 -5.40 -7.80 -2.80
C GLU A 374 -5.12 -8.38 -4.20
N LYS A 375 -6.15 -8.89 -4.87
CA LYS A 375 -6.03 -9.47 -6.20
C LYS A 375 -5.55 -8.45 -7.23
N ILE A 376 -6.16 -7.26 -7.26
CA ILE A 376 -5.75 -6.20 -8.21
C ILE A 376 -4.37 -5.64 -7.88
N ARG A 377 -4.04 -5.50 -6.60
CA ARG A 377 -2.69 -5.13 -6.15
C ARG A 377 -1.65 -6.12 -6.69
N MET A 378 -1.94 -7.41 -6.63
CA MET A 378 -1.03 -8.44 -7.14
C MET A 378 -0.84 -8.37 -8.67
N ILE A 379 -1.87 -8.00 -9.43
CA ILE A 379 -1.74 -7.74 -10.87
C ILE A 379 -0.74 -6.59 -11.11
N PHE A 380 -0.91 -5.46 -10.42
CA PHE A 380 0.02 -4.32 -10.55
C PHE A 380 1.44 -4.69 -10.13
N ILE A 381 1.62 -5.30 -8.95
CA ILE A 381 2.95 -5.69 -8.45
C ILE A 381 3.65 -6.59 -9.46
N THR A 382 2.99 -7.69 -9.86
CA THR A 382 3.57 -8.68 -10.76
C THR A 382 3.92 -8.04 -12.09
N ARG A 383 2.98 -7.30 -12.68
CA ARG A 383 3.17 -6.78 -14.03
C ARG A 383 4.20 -5.66 -14.12
N VAL A 384 4.20 -4.74 -13.15
CA VAL A 384 5.23 -3.68 -13.09
C VAL A 384 6.62 -4.31 -12.94
N LEU A 385 6.79 -5.28 -12.05
CA LEU A 385 8.07 -5.96 -11.85
C LEU A 385 8.51 -6.75 -13.09
N GLU A 386 7.61 -7.49 -13.72
CA GLU A 386 7.90 -8.19 -14.98
C GLU A 386 8.40 -7.23 -16.05
N THR A 387 7.67 -6.14 -16.30
CA THR A 387 8.05 -5.17 -17.33
C THR A 387 9.37 -4.49 -17.00
N LEU A 388 9.59 -4.07 -15.75
CA LEU A 388 10.85 -3.47 -15.31
C LEU A 388 12.04 -4.43 -15.48
N LEU A 389 11.93 -5.65 -14.96
CA LEU A 389 13.03 -6.61 -14.94
C LEU A 389 13.33 -7.19 -16.33
N ARG A 390 12.31 -7.28 -17.19
CA ARG A 390 12.47 -7.70 -18.59
C ARG A 390 13.09 -6.61 -19.45
N SER A 391 12.69 -5.36 -19.29
CA SER A 391 13.06 -4.31 -20.27
C SER A 391 14.20 -3.41 -19.82
N TYR A 392 14.52 -3.40 -18.52
CA TYR A 392 15.50 -2.49 -17.95
C TYR A 392 16.54 -3.23 -17.12
N ASP A 393 17.74 -2.65 -17.08
CA ASP A 393 18.76 -2.96 -16.09
C ASP A 393 18.61 -1.95 -14.96
N ILE A 394 18.38 -2.47 -13.76
CA ILE A 394 18.31 -1.70 -12.52
C ILE A 394 19.53 -2.09 -11.70
N SER A 395 20.27 -1.08 -11.22
CA SER A 395 21.38 -1.23 -10.28
C SER A 395 21.31 -0.16 -9.19
N TRP A 396 22.08 -0.34 -8.12
CA TRP A 396 22.30 0.75 -7.16
C TRP A 396 22.85 1.99 -7.88
N ALA A 397 22.43 3.19 -7.46
CA ALA A 397 22.97 4.43 -8.02
C ALA A 397 24.46 4.60 -7.68
N SER A 398 24.85 4.17 -6.48
CA SER A 398 26.25 4.07 -6.04
C SER A 398 26.58 2.67 -5.50
N PRO A 399 27.78 2.11 -5.76
CA PRO A 399 28.23 0.85 -5.16
C PRO A 399 28.26 0.85 -3.62
N SER A 400 28.43 2.03 -3.00
CA SER A 400 28.44 2.16 -1.53
C SER A 400 27.04 2.20 -0.90
N GLN A 401 26.01 2.44 -1.70
CA GLN A 401 24.64 2.62 -1.23
C GLN A 401 24.07 1.47 -0.37
N PRO A 402 24.27 0.17 -0.71
CA PRO A 402 23.79 -0.91 0.15
C PRO A 402 24.45 -0.94 1.54
N GLN A 403 25.60 -0.27 1.71
CA GLN A 403 26.29 -0.18 3.00
C GLN A 403 25.89 1.07 3.79
N THR A 404 25.50 2.15 3.10
CA THR A 404 25.15 3.43 3.74
C THR A 404 23.66 3.54 4.07
N VAL A 405 22.80 2.80 3.37
CA VAL A 405 21.36 2.78 3.61
C VAL A 405 21.01 1.89 4.81
N ASP A 406 20.35 2.50 5.81
CA ASP A 406 19.78 1.77 6.93
C ASP A 406 18.45 1.11 6.52
N PHE A 407 18.51 -0.12 5.99
CA PHE A 407 17.32 -0.90 5.62
C PHE A 407 16.42 -1.28 6.81
N LYS A 408 16.83 -0.99 8.05
CA LYS A 408 15.99 -1.15 9.25
C LYS A 408 15.21 0.11 9.60
N ALA A 409 15.52 1.25 8.99
CA ALA A 409 14.80 2.51 9.16
C ALA A 409 13.45 2.48 8.42
N LEU A 410 12.55 1.62 8.85
CA LEU A 410 11.23 1.44 8.25
C LEU A 410 10.29 2.57 8.68
N ASP A 411 9.60 3.16 7.70
CA ASP A 411 8.55 4.15 7.87
C ASP A 411 7.19 3.44 7.88
N PHE A 412 6.56 3.37 9.05
CA PHE A 412 5.24 2.77 9.23
C PHE A 412 4.11 3.81 9.21
N ASP A 413 4.42 5.08 8.96
CA ASP A 413 3.42 6.15 8.99
C ASP A 413 2.50 6.09 7.75
N LYS A 414 2.89 5.35 6.70
CA LYS A 414 2.09 5.16 5.49
C LYS A 414 1.19 3.92 5.61
N ILE A 415 -0.03 4.02 5.07
CA ILE A 415 -0.94 2.88 4.95
C ILE A 415 -0.31 1.85 3.99
N GLY A 416 -0.15 0.62 4.47
CA GLY A 416 0.40 -0.48 3.66
C GLY A 416 1.67 -1.06 4.23
N LEU A 417 2.51 -1.69 3.40
CA LEU A 417 3.85 -2.13 3.83
C LEU A 417 4.72 -0.91 4.19
N PRO A 418 5.69 -1.06 5.11
CA PRO A 418 6.56 0.06 5.47
C PRO A 418 7.27 0.62 4.26
N TRP A 419 7.52 1.92 4.25
CA TRP A 419 8.45 2.53 3.31
C TRP A 419 9.84 2.61 3.95
N LEU A 420 10.85 3.02 3.20
CA LEU A 420 12.14 3.35 3.79
C LEU A 420 12.13 4.81 4.25
N LYS A 421 12.47 5.08 5.52
CA LYS A 421 12.63 6.45 6.02
C LYS A 421 13.78 7.10 5.28
N VAL A 422 13.47 8.13 4.50
CA VAL A 422 14.46 9.05 3.98
C VAL A 422 14.97 9.84 5.18
N ARG A 423 16.23 9.60 5.60
CA ARG A 423 16.86 10.49 6.60
C ARG A 423 16.98 11.86 5.95
N LYS A 424 16.07 12.78 6.27
CA LYS A 424 16.37 14.20 6.12
C LYS A 424 17.48 14.46 7.13
N GLN A 425 18.69 14.80 6.65
CA GLN A 425 19.67 15.40 7.54
C GLN A 425 18.96 16.59 8.21
N PRO A 426 19.11 16.79 9.53
CA PRO A 426 18.60 17.99 10.17
C PRO A 426 19.38 19.17 9.57
N THR A 427 18.83 19.79 8.54
CA THR A 427 19.25 21.11 8.12
C THR A 427 18.89 22.04 9.28
N THR A 428 19.92 22.61 9.87
CA THR A 428 19.85 23.68 10.87
C THR A 428 18.70 24.61 10.54
N ILE A 429 17.83 24.86 11.52
CA ILE A 429 16.65 25.73 11.44
C ILE A 429 17.10 27.11 10.94
N ARG A 430 17.01 27.34 9.63
CA ARG A 430 16.95 28.66 9.01
C ARG A 430 15.71 28.66 8.13
N PHE A 431 14.79 29.55 8.48
CA PHE A 431 13.62 29.89 7.68
C PHE A 431 14.11 30.60 6.41
N GLU A 432 14.56 29.84 5.42
CA GLU A 432 14.67 30.32 4.04
C GLU A 432 13.96 29.33 3.12
N LEU A 433 13.04 29.88 2.33
CA LEU A 433 12.33 29.22 1.24
C LEU A 433 13.34 28.87 0.14
N GLU A 434 14.09 27.79 0.34
CA GLU A 434 14.75 27.07 -0.74
C GLU A 434 14.32 25.61 -0.68
N LEU A 435 13.50 25.21 -1.65
CA LEU A 435 13.21 23.83 -2.01
C LEU A 435 14.48 23.19 -2.59
N THR A 436 15.51 22.99 -1.76
CA THR A 436 16.70 22.22 -2.15
C THR A 436 16.58 20.79 -1.64
N ASN A 437 16.72 19.87 -2.59
CA ASN A 437 16.59 18.42 -2.49
C ASN A 437 17.43 17.83 -1.34
N ALA A 438 16.77 17.39 -0.26
CA ALA A 438 17.43 16.58 0.77
C ALA A 438 17.73 15.16 0.21
N GLN A 439 19.00 14.92 -0.14
CA GLN A 439 19.56 13.73 -0.79
C GLN A 439 19.63 12.46 0.10
N GLY A 440 18.56 12.10 0.80
CA GLY A 440 18.55 10.93 1.72
C GLY A 440 17.87 9.66 1.19
N GLY A 441 17.40 9.66 -0.05
CA GLY A 441 16.53 8.60 -0.60
C GLY A 441 17.29 7.39 -1.15
N LEU A 442 16.64 6.22 -1.13
CA LEU A 442 17.10 5.04 -1.86
C LEU A 442 17.04 5.30 -3.36
N ARG A 443 18.20 5.45 -3.99
CA ARG A 443 18.35 5.73 -5.42
C ARG A 443 18.78 4.51 -6.23
N VAL A 444 18.32 4.43 -7.46
CA VAL A 444 18.73 3.40 -8.42
C VAL A 444 19.14 4.06 -9.73
N LYS A 445 20.04 3.41 -10.44
CA LYS A 445 20.33 3.71 -11.84
C LYS A 445 19.58 2.74 -12.72
N ILE A 446 18.99 3.27 -13.79
CA ILE A 446 18.17 2.50 -14.71
C ILE A 446 18.73 2.71 -16.11
N SER A 447 18.98 1.63 -16.83
CA SER A 447 19.37 1.67 -18.24
C SER A 447 18.45 0.80 -19.07
N ARG A 448 18.11 1.26 -20.27
CA ARG A 448 17.33 0.47 -21.22
C ARG A 448 18.18 -0.72 -21.66
N ARG A 449 17.62 -1.92 -21.64
CA ARG A 449 18.26 -3.04 -22.33
C ARG A 449 18.00 -2.91 -23.83
N VAL A 450 19.07 -2.87 -24.61
CA VAL A 450 19.01 -3.09 -26.05
C VAL A 450 19.30 -4.57 -26.26
N TRP A 451 18.29 -5.31 -26.71
CA TRP A 451 18.44 -6.74 -26.96
C TRP A 451 19.03 -6.96 -28.36
N PRO A 452 20.14 -7.70 -28.49
CA PRO A 452 20.72 -8.01 -29.79
C PRO A 452 19.78 -8.82 -30.70
N GLU A 453 18.87 -9.59 -30.10
CA GLU A 453 18.03 -10.58 -30.80
C GLU A 453 16.87 -9.99 -31.63
N LEU A 454 16.63 -8.68 -31.56
CA LEU A 454 15.67 -7.97 -32.43
C LEU A 454 16.35 -7.25 -33.61
N VAL A 455 17.68 -7.29 -33.71
CA VAL A 455 18.45 -6.62 -34.78
C VAL A 455 18.89 -7.61 -35.87
N GLY A 456 18.69 -8.92 -35.66
CA GLY A 456 19.11 -10.00 -36.57
C GLY A 456 18.02 -10.58 -37.46
N GLY A 457 16.93 -9.85 -37.72
CA GLY A 457 15.85 -10.26 -38.61
C GLY A 457 15.69 -9.29 -39.78
N CYS A 458 16.70 -9.24 -40.65
CA CYS A 458 16.60 -8.69 -42.01
C CYS A 458 16.89 -9.81 -43.00
#